data_AF-A0A3R9X0T7-F1
#
_entry.id   AF-A0A3R9X0T7-F1
#
_cell.length_a   1.000
_cell.length_b   1.000
_cell.length_c   1.000
_cell.angle_alpha   90.00
_cell.angle_beta   90.00
_cell.angle_gamma   90.00
#
_symmetry.space_group_name_H-M   'P 1'
#
loop_
_entity.id
_entity.type
_entity.pdbx_description
1 polymer ?
#
loop_
_entity_poly.entity_id
_entity_poly.type
_entity_poly.pdbx_seq_one_letter_code
_entity_poly.pdbx_strand_id
1 'polypeptide(L)'
;MFPPDLSLLIYLLHQIFLALEGFGSFVFILILFIIIYLLYPEKVEKAMILINKAFAYASEKHERRYISKSIEHNINSYVEKFDRESEGILPYKIKVEWVNVDSIESYLRDNALIIKMRNHKNQSKNFALAVREYIPRALIPTARRYVHRELMKAVDYVVSKNILAADPNALSYFIDVTAGEVKQVKGLVEEVEEINKGGYVTRILLSEYKKLSSLYPSDPKPDVHEETRSFELKIYRLVTKKPEEKVDPAYLGKYIKAAIVPIAKAETLEISGLDAHMKFIGESLEKGINTFYIVAAGEINTFFAKQALKEAEKRYRLRKIYEEEYHGVHRGRKMKIFVGILTAYGESVPQTVDAQV
;
A
#
# COMPACT_ATOMS: atom_id res chain seq x y z
N MET A 1 -4.09 -56.02 -51.30
CA MET A 1 -2.77 -55.35 -51.25
C MET A 1 -3.01 -54.00 -50.59
N PHE A 2 -2.83 -53.89 -49.27
CA PHE A 2 -3.12 -52.65 -48.54
C PHE A 2 -2.12 -51.57 -48.97
N PRO A 3 -2.56 -50.31 -49.15
CA PRO A 3 -1.70 -49.26 -49.66
C PRO A 3 -0.57 -48.96 -48.65
N PRO A 4 0.66 -48.69 -49.12
CA PRO A 4 1.85 -48.52 -48.27
C PRO A 4 1.82 -47.29 -47.35
N ASP A 5 0.79 -46.45 -47.42
CA ASP A 5 0.65 -45.25 -46.59
C ASP A 5 0.01 -45.50 -45.21
N LEU A 6 -0.79 -46.56 -45.04
CA LEU A 6 -1.52 -46.76 -43.78
C LEU A 6 -0.61 -47.32 -42.66
N SER A 7 0.36 -48.17 -43.02
CA SER A 7 1.33 -48.74 -42.09
C SER A 7 2.33 -47.69 -41.59
N LEU A 8 2.73 -46.75 -42.46
CA LEU A 8 3.61 -45.63 -42.10
C LEU A 8 2.90 -44.65 -41.16
N LEU A 9 1.61 -44.36 -41.42
CA LEU A 9 0.78 -43.51 -40.57
C LEU A 9 0.55 -44.13 -39.18
N ILE A 10 0.28 -45.43 -39.10
CA ILE A 10 0.12 -46.15 -37.83
C ILE A 10 1.44 -46.20 -37.05
N TYR A 11 2.57 -46.40 -37.73
CA TYR A 11 3.89 -46.37 -37.10
C TYR A 11 4.26 -44.97 -36.58
N LEU A 12 3.98 -43.92 -37.35
CA LEU A 12 4.16 -42.52 -36.94
C LEU A 12 3.25 -42.15 -35.76
N LEU A 13 1.98 -42.56 -35.77
CA LEU A 13 1.05 -42.33 -34.65
C LEU A 13 1.48 -43.09 -33.39
N HIS A 14 2.02 -44.30 -33.53
CA HIS A 14 2.55 -45.08 -32.40
C HIS A 14 3.85 -44.46 -31.83
N GLN A 15 4.74 -43.94 -32.68
CA GLN A 15 5.94 -43.22 -32.25
C GLN A 15 5.60 -41.87 -31.58
N ILE A 16 4.59 -41.15 -32.07
CA ILE A 16 4.06 -39.92 -31.43
C ILE A 16 3.40 -40.24 -30.09
N PHE A 17 2.64 -41.33 -30.00
CA PHE A 17 2.04 -41.81 -28.76
C PHE A 17 3.11 -42.18 -27.72
N LEU A 18 4.14 -42.93 -28.12
CA LEU A 18 5.29 -43.26 -27.27
C LEU A 18 6.13 -42.03 -26.86
N ALA A 19 6.26 -41.02 -27.74
CA ALA A 19 6.92 -39.76 -27.42
C ALA A 19 6.11 -38.89 -26.43
N LEU A 20 4.78 -38.94 -26.52
CA LEU A 20 3.86 -38.30 -25.57
C LEU A 20 3.88 -39.00 -24.20
N GLU A 21 4.02 -40.33 -24.17
CA GLU A 21 4.17 -41.09 -22.93
C GLU A 21 5.55 -40.92 -22.27
N GLY A 22 6.62 -40.77 -23.06
CA GLY A 22 8.00 -40.68 -22.55
C GLY A 22 8.53 -39.28 -22.23
N PHE A 23 8.13 -38.25 -22.99
CA PHE A 23 8.62 -36.86 -22.86
C PHE A 23 7.50 -35.82 -22.81
N GLY A 24 6.33 -36.13 -23.37
CA GLY A 24 5.18 -35.22 -23.40
C GLY A 24 4.65 -34.89 -22.01
N SER A 25 4.65 -35.84 -21.08
CA SER A 25 4.24 -35.61 -19.69
C SER A 25 5.16 -34.62 -18.97
N PHE A 26 6.49 -34.73 -19.12
CA PHE A 26 7.44 -33.81 -18.49
C PHE A 26 7.37 -32.40 -19.09
N VAL A 27 7.32 -32.29 -20.42
CA VAL A 27 7.19 -31.01 -21.11
C VAL A 27 5.84 -30.36 -20.80
N PHE A 28 4.76 -31.14 -20.74
CA PHE A 28 3.44 -30.67 -20.34
C PHE A 28 3.40 -30.23 -18.88
N ILE A 29 4.02 -30.96 -17.96
CA ILE A 29 4.16 -30.56 -16.54
C ILE A 29 4.98 -29.28 -16.43
N LEU A 30 6.07 -29.14 -17.20
CA LEU A 30 6.90 -27.94 -17.23
C LEU A 30 6.12 -26.73 -17.76
N ILE A 31 5.38 -26.90 -18.86
CA ILE A 31 4.52 -25.85 -19.43
C ILE A 31 3.40 -25.49 -18.46
N LEU A 32 2.74 -26.47 -17.85
CA LEU A 32 1.70 -26.25 -16.85
C LEU A 32 2.27 -25.51 -15.62
N PHE A 33 3.48 -25.87 -15.17
CA PHE A 33 4.17 -25.18 -14.10
C PHE A 33 4.50 -23.74 -14.47
N ILE A 34 5.00 -23.50 -15.69
CA ILE A 34 5.25 -22.15 -16.22
C ILE A 34 3.94 -21.34 -16.29
N ILE A 35 2.85 -21.93 -16.77
CA ILE A 35 1.53 -21.28 -16.84
C ILE A 35 1.03 -20.93 -15.43
N ILE A 36 1.14 -21.86 -14.46
CA ILE A 36 0.77 -21.61 -13.06
C ILE A 36 1.65 -20.53 -12.44
N TYR A 37 2.95 -20.52 -12.73
CA TYR A 37 3.89 -19.50 -12.27
C TYR A 37 3.56 -18.11 -12.81
N LEU A 38 3.19 -18.02 -14.09
CA LEU A 38 2.79 -16.76 -14.73
C LEU A 38 1.42 -16.26 -14.26
N LEU A 39 0.44 -17.15 -14.08
CA LEU A 39 -0.94 -16.78 -13.69
C LEU A 39 -1.11 -16.58 -12.18
N TYR A 40 -0.35 -17.31 -11.37
CA TYR A 40 -0.46 -17.31 -9.90
C TYR A 40 0.90 -17.26 -9.21
N PRO A 41 1.74 -16.24 -9.48
CA PRO A 41 3.09 -16.15 -8.92
C PRO A 41 3.08 -16.20 -7.38
N GLU A 42 2.09 -15.56 -6.74
CA GLU A 42 1.93 -15.58 -5.27
C GLU A 42 1.68 -16.99 -4.71
N LYS A 43 0.91 -17.84 -5.42
CA LYS A 43 0.61 -19.20 -4.95
C LYS A 43 1.85 -20.10 -5.06
N VAL A 44 2.65 -19.92 -6.11
CA VAL A 44 3.92 -20.65 -6.28
C VAL A 44 4.93 -20.22 -5.22
N GLU A 45 5.00 -18.93 -4.91
CA GLU A 45 5.86 -18.44 -3.82
C GLU A 45 5.47 -19.06 -2.48
N LYS A 46 4.17 -19.10 -2.15
CA LYS A 46 3.65 -19.79 -0.96
C LYS A 46 3.99 -21.29 -0.95
N ALA A 47 3.87 -21.97 -2.08
CA ALA A 47 4.24 -23.38 -2.19
C ALA A 47 5.74 -23.61 -1.95
N MET A 48 6.60 -22.76 -2.52
CA MET A 48 8.06 -22.80 -2.29
C MET A 48 8.42 -22.51 -0.83
N ILE A 49 7.69 -21.61 -0.17
CA ILE A 49 7.82 -21.37 1.27
C ILE A 49 7.48 -22.64 2.05
N LEU A 50 6.38 -23.33 1.72
CA LEU A 50 6.00 -24.60 2.38
C LEU A 50 7.00 -25.73 2.12
N ILE A 51 7.54 -25.85 0.90
CA ILE A 51 8.60 -26.82 0.57
C ILE A 51 9.85 -26.54 1.41
N ASN A 52 10.32 -25.29 1.45
CA ASN A 52 11.47 -24.94 2.29
C ASN A 52 11.17 -25.16 3.78
N LYS A 53 9.94 -24.94 4.25
CA LYS A 53 9.51 -25.27 5.61
C LYS A 53 9.66 -26.76 5.91
N ALA A 54 9.26 -27.63 4.97
CA ALA A 54 9.38 -29.08 5.11
C ALA A 54 10.86 -29.54 5.20
N PHE A 55 11.75 -28.89 4.45
CA PHE A 55 13.19 -29.18 4.49
C PHE A 55 13.99 -28.38 5.52
N ALA A 56 13.38 -27.40 6.20
CA ALA A 56 14.04 -26.55 7.19
C ALA A 56 14.60 -27.36 8.37
N TYR A 57 13.96 -28.48 8.72
CA TYR A 57 14.41 -29.36 9.81
C TYR A 57 15.74 -30.07 9.49
N ALA A 58 16.07 -30.25 8.21
CA ALA A 58 17.25 -31.01 7.76
C ALA A 58 18.43 -30.11 7.36
N SER A 59 18.25 -28.79 7.26
CA SER A 59 19.32 -27.89 6.80
C SER A 59 19.12 -26.45 7.24
N GLU A 60 20.13 -25.90 7.91
CA GLU A 60 20.20 -24.49 8.30
C GLU A 60 20.11 -23.53 7.09
N LYS A 61 20.60 -23.96 5.92
CA LYS A 61 20.49 -23.18 4.68
C LYS A 61 19.04 -23.06 4.21
N HIS A 62 18.27 -24.15 4.28
CA HIS A 62 16.86 -24.15 3.91
C HIS A 62 16.00 -23.42 4.94
N GLU A 63 16.33 -23.52 6.23
CA GLU A 63 15.70 -22.74 7.29
C GLU A 63 15.89 -21.23 7.06
N ARG A 64 17.13 -20.78 6.83
CA ARG A 64 17.44 -19.38 6.52
C ARG A 64 16.66 -18.90 5.28
N ARG A 65 16.63 -19.70 4.22
CA ARG A 65 15.87 -19.37 2.99
C ARG A 65 14.36 -19.33 3.21
N TYR A 66 13.83 -20.23 4.04
CA TYR A 66 12.42 -20.22 4.43
C TYR A 66 12.06 -18.93 5.18
N ILE A 67 12.86 -18.57 6.20
CA ILE A 67 12.61 -17.38 7.01
C ILE A 67 12.68 -16.11 6.16
N SER A 68 13.71 -15.95 5.31
CA SER A 68 13.80 -14.76 4.45
C SER A 68 12.61 -14.68 3.51
N LYS A 69 12.24 -15.78 2.85
CA LYS A 69 11.08 -15.82 1.95
C LYS A 69 9.76 -15.55 2.66
N SER A 70 9.59 -16.02 3.89
CA SER A 70 8.41 -15.72 4.69
C SER A 70 8.32 -14.24 5.04
N ILE A 71 9.43 -13.62 5.45
CA ILE A 71 9.48 -12.18 5.77
C ILE A 71 9.22 -11.35 4.51
N GLU A 72 9.92 -11.67 3.41
CA GLU A 72 9.74 -11.02 2.11
C GLU A 72 8.29 -11.10 1.65
N HIS A 73 7.70 -12.29 1.67
CA HIS A 73 6.31 -12.49 1.25
C HIS A 73 5.33 -11.67 2.11
N ASN A 74 5.49 -11.70 3.44
CA ASN A 74 4.62 -10.97 4.34
C ASN A 74 4.69 -9.47 4.06
N ILE A 75 5.89 -8.88 4.03
CA ILE A 75 6.06 -7.44 3.79
C ILE A 75 5.58 -7.06 2.38
N ASN A 76 5.99 -7.79 1.35
CA ASN A 76 5.63 -7.46 -0.03
C ASN A 76 4.11 -7.57 -0.28
N SER A 77 3.40 -8.45 0.42
CA SER A 77 1.93 -8.51 0.34
C SER A 77 1.26 -7.23 0.87
N TYR A 78 1.85 -6.59 1.89
CA TYR A 78 1.42 -5.28 2.38
C TYR A 78 1.86 -4.15 1.45
N VAL A 79 3.05 -4.24 0.85
CA VAL A 79 3.48 -3.30 -0.19
C VAL A 79 2.47 -3.26 -1.33
N GLU A 80 2.09 -4.43 -1.85
CA GLU A 80 1.10 -4.56 -2.92
C GLU A 80 -0.29 -4.07 -2.49
N LYS A 81 -0.67 -4.28 -1.23
CA LYS A 81 -1.90 -3.71 -0.68
C LYS A 81 -1.85 -2.18 -0.65
N PHE A 82 -0.77 -1.60 -0.14
CA PHE A 82 -0.60 -0.16 -0.04
C PHE A 82 -0.47 0.51 -1.41
N ASP A 83 0.16 -0.16 -2.37
CA ASP A 83 0.24 0.30 -3.75
C ASP A 83 -1.13 0.37 -4.42
N ARG A 84 -2.03 -0.59 -4.13
CA ARG A 84 -3.44 -0.48 -4.53
C ARG A 84 -4.14 0.72 -3.91
N GLU A 85 -3.81 1.10 -2.68
CA GLU A 85 -4.44 2.21 -1.96
C GLU A 85 -3.93 3.59 -2.41
N SER A 86 -2.64 3.69 -2.74
CA SER A 86 -2.01 4.84 -3.39
C SER A 86 -0.72 4.37 -4.06
N GLU A 87 -0.71 4.38 -5.39
CA GLU A 87 0.41 3.89 -6.20
C GLU A 87 1.74 4.56 -5.82
N GLY A 88 2.80 3.79 -5.63
CA GLY A 88 4.15 4.31 -5.41
C GLY A 88 4.43 4.91 -4.02
N ILE A 89 3.60 4.65 -3.00
CA ILE A 89 3.95 5.00 -1.61
C ILE A 89 5.05 4.10 -1.02
N LEU A 90 5.18 2.86 -1.51
CA LEU A 90 6.26 1.93 -1.21
C LEU A 90 6.84 1.40 -2.54
N PRO A 91 7.67 2.19 -3.25
CA PRO A 91 8.11 1.84 -4.60
C PRO A 91 9.07 0.63 -4.65
N TYR A 92 9.67 0.25 -3.52
CA TYR A 92 10.69 -0.79 -3.46
C TYR A 92 10.18 -2.03 -2.74
N LYS A 93 10.33 -3.21 -3.35
CA LYS A 93 10.12 -4.48 -2.64
C LYS A 93 11.23 -4.71 -1.61
N ILE A 94 11.00 -5.56 -0.61
CA ILE A 94 12.06 -5.99 0.31
C ILE A 94 12.74 -7.27 -0.21
N LYS A 95 14.06 -7.38 0.01
CA LYS A 95 14.81 -8.64 0.00
C LYS A 95 15.64 -8.76 1.27
N VAL A 96 15.70 -9.95 1.87
CA VAL A 96 16.43 -10.20 3.13
C VAL A 96 17.65 -11.07 2.87
N GLU A 97 18.83 -10.56 3.22
CA GLU A 97 20.10 -11.26 3.14
C GLU A 97 20.66 -11.52 4.54
N TRP A 98 20.98 -12.78 4.83
CA TRP A 98 21.54 -13.17 6.12
C TRP A 98 23.06 -12.98 6.11
N VAL A 99 23.55 -12.07 6.95
CA VAL A 99 24.98 -11.79 7.12
C VAL A 99 25.34 -11.71 8.61
N ASN A 100 26.57 -12.09 8.94
CA ASN A 100 27.10 -11.94 10.30
C ASN A 100 27.61 -10.51 10.48
N VAL A 101 26.68 -9.58 10.62
CA VAL A 101 26.93 -8.15 10.90
C VAL A 101 26.55 -7.82 12.34
N ASP A 102 27.14 -6.75 12.88
CA ASP A 102 26.83 -6.25 14.22
C ASP A 102 25.63 -5.30 14.21
N SER A 103 25.40 -4.60 13.10
CA SER A 103 24.23 -3.75 12.86
C SER A 103 23.55 -4.12 11.55
N ILE A 104 22.23 -3.92 11.47
CA ILE A 104 21.49 -4.10 10.22
C ILE A 104 21.96 -3.05 9.21
N GLU A 105 22.25 -3.50 7.99
CA GLU A 105 22.62 -2.65 6.86
C GLU A 105 21.56 -2.75 5.77
N SER A 106 21.36 -1.68 5.01
CA SER A 106 20.39 -1.67 3.91
C SER A 106 20.89 -0.86 2.73
N TYR A 107 20.63 -1.33 1.51
CA TYR A 107 20.93 -0.60 0.28
C TYR A 107 19.92 -0.93 -0.82
N LEU A 108 19.77 -0.02 -1.77
CA LEU A 108 18.93 -0.21 -2.95
C LEU A 108 19.67 -1.02 -4.01
N ARG A 109 19.00 -2.04 -4.56
CA ARG A 109 19.48 -2.84 -5.69
C ARG A 109 18.32 -3.43 -6.47
N ASP A 110 18.32 -3.30 -7.80
CA ASP A 110 17.32 -3.89 -8.69
C ASP A 110 15.86 -3.58 -8.28
N ASN A 111 15.57 -2.32 -7.96
CA ASN A 111 14.26 -1.86 -7.45
C ASN A 111 13.78 -2.57 -6.16
N ALA A 112 14.72 -3.12 -5.38
CA ALA A 112 14.46 -3.72 -4.09
C ALA A 112 15.37 -3.09 -3.02
N LEU A 113 14.82 -2.89 -1.82
CA LEU A 113 15.61 -2.56 -0.64
C LEU A 113 16.14 -3.88 -0.06
N ILE A 114 17.45 -4.08 -0.20
CA ILE A 114 18.15 -5.23 0.37
C ILE A 114 18.41 -4.92 1.84
N ILE A 115 17.96 -5.79 2.74
CA ILE A 115 18.21 -5.71 4.18
C ILE A 115 19.14 -6.84 4.59
N LYS A 116 20.34 -6.45 5.01
CA LYS A 116 21.38 -7.32 5.53
C LYS A 116 21.27 -7.39 7.04
N MET A 117 20.92 -8.55 7.57
CA MET A 117 20.72 -8.72 9.01
C MET A 117 21.20 -10.08 9.53
N ARG A 118 21.52 -10.12 10.83
CA ARG A 118 21.83 -11.37 11.54
C ARG A 118 20.55 -12.19 11.70
N ASN A 119 20.64 -13.49 11.44
CA ASN A 119 19.51 -14.40 11.68
C ASN A 119 19.35 -14.66 13.19
N HIS A 120 18.18 -14.36 13.75
CA HIS A 120 17.80 -14.82 15.09
C HIS A 120 16.94 -16.08 15.00
N LYS A 121 17.07 -16.98 15.98
CA LYS A 121 16.21 -18.17 16.10
C LYS A 121 14.72 -17.82 16.19
N ASN A 122 14.40 -16.65 16.76
CA ASN A 122 13.03 -16.16 16.84
C ASN A 122 12.64 -15.45 15.53
N GLN A 123 11.74 -16.07 14.76
CA GLN A 123 11.28 -15.55 13.47
C GLN A 123 10.47 -14.25 13.62
N SER A 124 9.63 -14.14 14.65
CA SER A 124 8.89 -12.91 14.94
C SER A 124 9.82 -11.74 15.27
N LYS A 125 10.96 -12.00 15.93
CA LYS A 125 12.01 -11.00 16.13
C LYS A 125 12.64 -10.56 14.80
N ASN A 126 12.97 -11.50 13.91
CA ASN A 126 13.50 -11.17 12.59
C ASN A 126 12.50 -10.34 11.78
N PHE A 127 11.22 -10.71 11.81
CA PHE A 127 10.17 -9.98 11.11
C PHE A 127 10.02 -8.54 11.63
N ALA A 128 9.97 -8.37 12.95
CA ALA A 128 9.90 -7.05 13.59
C ALA A 128 11.09 -6.15 13.21
N LEU A 129 12.32 -6.70 13.24
CA LEU A 129 13.53 -5.97 12.87
C LEU A 129 13.56 -5.61 11.38
N ALA A 130 13.13 -6.52 10.51
CA ALA A 130 13.04 -6.26 9.07
C ALA A 130 12.05 -5.11 8.77
N VAL A 131 10.86 -5.12 9.38
CA VAL A 131 9.88 -4.04 9.21
C VAL A 131 10.41 -2.70 9.74
N ARG A 132 11.01 -2.70 10.94
CA ARG A 132 11.63 -1.50 11.54
C ARG A 132 12.67 -0.86 10.61
N GLU A 133 13.44 -1.67 9.92
CA GLU A 133 14.48 -1.19 9.01
C GLU A 133 13.93 -0.76 7.65
N TYR A 134 12.96 -1.52 7.14
CA TYR A 134 12.39 -1.34 5.81
C TYR A 134 11.57 -0.05 5.69
N ILE A 135 10.62 0.17 6.61
CA ILE A 135 9.61 1.23 6.44
C ILE A 135 10.21 2.65 6.38
N PRO A 136 11.11 3.07 7.29
CA PRO A 136 11.67 4.42 7.25
C PRO A 136 12.46 4.74 5.96
N ARG A 137 12.88 3.72 5.22
CA ARG A 137 13.67 3.84 3.98
C ARG A 137 12.84 3.64 2.72
N ALA A 138 11.79 2.82 2.79
CA ALA A 138 10.96 2.50 1.65
C ALA A 138 9.73 3.42 1.53
N LEU A 139 9.25 4.02 2.63
CA LEU A 139 8.01 4.81 2.62
C LEU A 139 8.26 6.21 2.03
N ILE A 140 7.64 6.49 0.88
CA ILE A 140 7.71 7.74 0.10
C ILE A 140 9.13 8.33 0.03
N PRO A 141 10.14 7.56 -0.41
CA PRO A 141 11.56 7.82 -0.15
C PRO A 141 12.02 9.19 -0.64
N THR A 142 11.59 9.60 -1.84
CA THR A 142 11.92 10.91 -2.43
C THR A 142 11.18 12.06 -1.73
N ALA A 143 9.91 11.87 -1.40
CA ALA A 143 9.09 12.92 -0.81
C ALA A 143 9.31 13.09 0.70
N ARG A 144 9.85 12.08 1.37
CA ARG A 144 10.05 12.02 2.83
C ARG A 144 10.78 13.24 3.38
N ARG A 145 11.76 13.76 2.64
CA ARG A 145 12.53 14.95 3.05
C ARG A 145 11.69 16.23 3.15
N TYR A 146 10.51 16.29 2.53
CA TYR A 146 9.60 17.44 2.58
C TYR A 146 8.51 17.32 3.66
N VAL A 147 8.39 16.16 4.32
CA VAL A 147 7.40 15.95 5.38
C VAL A 147 8.01 16.28 6.73
N HIS A 148 7.21 16.82 7.66
CA HIS A 148 7.66 17.09 9.02
C HIS A 148 8.29 15.84 9.67
N ARG A 149 9.53 15.97 10.18
CA ARG A 149 10.36 14.83 10.61
C ARG A 149 9.70 13.96 11.68
N GLU A 150 9.13 14.58 12.71
CA GLU A 150 8.48 13.86 13.80
C GLU A 150 7.17 13.20 13.35
N LEU A 151 6.49 13.83 12.39
CA LEU A 151 5.28 13.25 11.81
C LEU A 151 5.62 12.01 10.99
N MET A 152 6.70 12.02 10.20
CA MET A 152 7.15 10.81 9.50
C MET A 152 7.52 9.68 10.45
N LYS A 153 8.13 9.97 11.62
CA LYS A 153 8.38 8.93 12.64
C LYS A 153 7.08 8.30 13.14
N ALA A 154 6.05 9.12 13.40
CA ALA A 154 4.75 8.63 13.82
C ALA A 154 4.08 7.77 12.73
N VAL A 155 4.15 8.22 11.47
CA VAL A 155 3.64 7.49 10.32
C VAL A 155 4.37 6.16 10.13
N ASP A 156 5.70 6.13 10.19
CA ASP A 156 6.50 4.90 10.08
C ASP A 156 6.09 3.88 11.15
N TYR A 157 5.90 4.34 12.39
CA TYR A 157 5.47 3.48 13.50
C TYR A 157 4.08 2.89 13.25
N VAL A 158 3.10 3.71 12.86
CA VAL A 158 1.72 3.25 12.60
C VAL A 158 1.65 2.30 11.41
N VAL A 159 2.37 2.59 10.33
CA VAL A 159 2.47 1.71 9.16
C VAL A 159 3.14 0.39 9.51
N SER A 160 4.21 0.41 10.31
CA SER A 160 4.89 -0.79 10.79
C SER A 160 3.96 -1.66 11.65
N LYS A 161 3.18 -1.05 12.56
CA LYS A 161 2.16 -1.77 13.34
C LYS A 161 1.12 -2.44 12.44
N ASN A 162 0.66 -1.78 11.38
CA ASN A 162 -0.31 -2.36 10.44
C ASN A 162 0.24 -3.62 9.75
N ILE A 163 1.52 -3.61 9.36
CA ILE A 163 2.20 -4.76 8.73
C ILE A 163 2.37 -5.92 9.72
N LEU A 164 2.72 -5.60 10.96
CA LEU A 164 2.98 -6.59 12.01
C LEU A 164 1.70 -7.09 12.71
N ALA A 165 0.54 -6.48 12.46
CA ALA A 165 -0.70 -6.76 13.19
C ALA A 165 -1.15 -8.23 13.12
N ALA A 166 -0.77 -8.97 12.08
CA ALA A 166 -1.07 -10.39 11.93
C ALA A 166 -0.16 -11.32 12.77
N ASP A 167 0.97 -10.83 13.29
CA ASP A 167 1.87 -11.56 14.18
C ASP A 167 2.04 -10.79 15.51
N PRO A 168 1.23 -11.12 16.54
CA PRO A 168 1.27 -10.45 17.84
C PRO A 168 2.64 -10.48 18.52
N ASN A 169 3.42 -11.55 18.32
CA ASN A 169 4.76 -11.65 18.90
C ASN A 169 5.71 -10.66 18.21
N ALA A 170 5.67 -10.58 16.88
CA ALA A 170 6.50 -9.63 16.13
C ALA A 170 6.10 -8.19 16.46
N LEU A 171 4.80 -7.92 16.59
CA LEU A 171 4.30 -6.62 17.03
C LEU A 171 4.80 -6.26 18.44
N SER A 172 4.77 -7.20 19.41
CA SER A 172 5.30 -6.96 20.75
C SER A 172 6.79 -6.63 20.70
N TYR A 173 7.60 -7.43 19.98
CA TYR A 173 9.03 -7.14 19.81
C TYR A 173 9.26 -5.76 19.20
N PHE A 174 8.49 -5.38 18.19
CA PHE A 174 8.60 -4.08 17.54
C PHE A 174 8.29 -2.93 18.51
N ILE A 175 7.23 -3.05 19.31
CA ILE A 175 6.87 -2.05 20.33
C ILE A 175 8.02 -1.89 21.34
N ASP A 176 8.56 -3.00 21.83
CA ASP A 176 9.63 -2.98 22.84
C ASP A 176 10.90 -2.28 22.31
N VAL A 177 11.33 -2.61 21.09
CA VAL A 177 12.57 -2.03 20.52
C VAL A 177 12.40 -0.58 20.05
N THR A 178 11.17 -0.11 19.84
CA THR A 178 10.89 1.27 19.40
C THR A 178 10.36 2.18 20.52
N ALA A 179 10.11 1.65 21.72
CA ALA A 179 9.50 2.38 22.83
C ALA A 179 10.17 3.74 23.14
N GLY A 180 11.50 3.78 23.11
CA GLY A 180 12.26 5.02 23.35
C GLY A 180 12.06 6.09 22.27
N GLU A 181 12.02 5.68 21.00
CA GLU A 181 11.80 6.56 19.85
C GLU A 181 10.35 7.07 19.83
N VAL A 182 9.39 6.17 20.09
CA VAL A 182 7.95 6.46 20.10
C VAL A 182 7.57 7.41 21.23
N LYS A 183 8.21 7.29 22.40
CA LYS A 183 7.94 8.18 23.55
C LYS A 183 8.11 9.66 23.20
N GLN A 184 9.03 9.99 22.27
CA GLN A 184 9.27 11.37 21.83
C GLN A 184 8.15 11.92 20.94
N VAL A 185 7.42 11.05 20.25
CA VAL A 185 6.39 11.43 19.25
C VAL A 185 5.01 10.88 19.62
N LYS A 186 4.77 10.55 20.90
CA LYS A 186 3.57 9.85 21.35
C LYS A 186 2.27 10.54 20.92
N GLY A 187 2.16 11.86 21.07
CA GLY A 187 0.96 12.60 20.66
C GLY A 187 0.68 12.49 19.16
N LEU A 188 1.73 12.58 18.33
CA LEU A 188 1.63 12.39 16.88
C LEU A 188 1.21 10.96 16.53
N VAL A 189 1.73 9.97 17.25
CA VAL A 189 1.34 8.56 17.04
C VAL A 189 -0.16 8.38 17.31
N GLU A 190 -0.68 8.95 18.40
CA GLU A 190 -2.11 8.88 18.73
C GLU A 190 -2.97 9.55 17.63
N GLU A 191 -2.56 10.73 17.14
CA GLU A 191 -3.26 11.42 16.05
C GLU A 191 -3.27 10.60 14.75
N VAL A 192 -2.11 10.08 14.34
CA VAL A 192 -1.98 9.25 13.13
C VAL A 192 -2.73 7.93 13.27
N GLU A 193 -2.81 7.34 14.46
CA GLU A 193 -3.63 6.15 14.71
C GLU A 193 -5.12 6.42 14.52
N GLU A 194 -5.64 7.57 14.98
CA GLU A 194 -7.03 7.95 14.72
C GLU A 194 -7.33 8.12 13.22
N ILE A 195 -6.40 8.74 12.48
CA ILE A 195 -6.49 8.85 11.01
C ILE A 195 -6.47 7.45 10.36
N ASN A 196 -5.62 6.56 10.87
CA ASN A 196 -5.42 5.22 10.31
C ASN A 196 -6.62 4.28 10.52
N LYS A 197 -7.43 4.45 11.57
CA LYS A 197 -8.64 3.63 11.81
C LYS A 197 -9.60 3.62 10.60
N GLY A 198 -9.70 4.76 9.93
CA GLY A 198 -10.47 4.95 8.72
C GLY A 198 -9.72 4.62 7.43
N GLY A 199 -8.48 4.11 7.48
CA GLY A 199 -7.65 3.82 6.31
C GLY A 199 -7.10 5.06 5.59
N TYR A 200 -7.14 6.24 6.23
CA TYR A 200 -6.80 7.52 5.59
C TYR A 200 -5.31 7.86 5.59
N VAL A 201 -4.48 7.17 6.36
CA VAL A 201 -3.02 7.38 6.34
C VAL A 201 -2.46 7.06 4.95
N THR A 202 -2.81 5.92 4.36
CA THR A 202 -2.33 5.54 3.02
C THR A 202 -3.10 6.25 1.91
N ARG A 203 -4.43 6.25 1.99
CA ARG A 203 -5.31 6.75 0.92
C ARG A 203 -5.32 8.28 0.78
N ILE A 204 -5.11 9.01 1.88
CA ILE A 204 -5.19 10.49 1.90
C ILE A 204 -3.83 11.10 2.25
N LEU A 205 -3.32 10.84 3.45
CA LEU A 205 -2.16 11.53 4.00
C LEU A 205 -0.88 11.29 3.17
N LEU A 206 -0.50 10.01 3.01
CA LEU A 206 0.65 9.60 2.21
C LEU A 206 0.45 9.89 0.72
N SER A 207 -0.79 9.86 0.24
CA SER A 207 -1.14 10.20 -1.14
C SER A 207 -0.81 11.66 -1.47
N GLU A 208 -1.12 12.60 -0.57
CA GLU A 208 -0.72 14.01 -0.72
C GLU A 208 0.79 14.20 -0.51
N TYR A 209 1.38 13.58 0.52
CA TYR A 209 2.81 13.73 0.79
C TYR A 209 3.67 13.20 -0.35
N LYS A 210 3.29 12.09 -0.99
CA LYS A 210 3.98 11.54 -2.15
C LYS A 210 4.13 12.57 -3.27
N LYS A 211 3.13 13.44 -3.50
CA LYS A 211 3.17 14.47 -4.55
C LYS A 211 4.29 15.49 -4.34
N LEU A 212 4.77 15.64 -3.10
CA LEU A 212 5.91 16.52 -2.77
C LEU A 212 7.24 16.02 -3.37
N SER A 213 7.29 14.79 -3.91
CA SER A 213 8.44 14.32 -4.70
C SER A 213 8.74 15.23 -5.90
N SER A 214 7.73 15.94 -6.43
CA SER A 214 7.88 16.94 -7.49
C SER A 214 8.79 18.13 -7.11
N LEU A 215 9.06 18.34 -5.83
CA LEU A 215 9.98 19.37 -5.35
C LEU A 215 11.45 18.94 -5.44
N TYR A 216 11.71 17.63 -5.60
CA TYR A 216 13.06 17.09 -5.72
C TYR A 216 13.72 17.56 -7.03
N PRO A 217 15.03 17.94 -7.02
CA PRO A 217 16.01 17.79 -5.94
C PRO A 217 16.12 18.95 -4.94
N SER A 218 15.23 19.95 -5.01
CA SER A 218 15.33 21.18 -4.20
C SER A 218 15.36 20.91 -2.71
N ASP A 219 16.08 21.74 -1.95
CA ASP A 219 16.10 21.61 -0.50
C ASP A 219 14.74 21.95 0.14
N PRO A 220 14.29 21.17 1.13
CA PRO A 220 13.07 21.44 1.88
C PRO A 220 13.14 22.81 2.56
N LYS A 221 12.09 23.60 2.36
CA LYS A 221 11.89 24.87 3.05
C LYS A 221 11.07 24.63 4.32
N PRO A 222 11.23 25.42 5.39
CA PRO A 222 10.42 25.26 6.61
C PRO A 222 8.90 25.25 6.35
N ASP A 223 8.45 26.05 5.37
CA ASP A 223 7.03 26.16 5.00
C ASP A 223 6.40 24.82 4.57
N VAL A 224 7.13 23.96 3.85
CA VAL A 224 6.60 22.64 3.42
C VAL A 224 6.40 21.70 4.61
N HIS A 225 7.31 21.75 5.60
CA HIS A 225 7.19 20.93 6.80
C HIS A 225 5.99 21.37 7.66
N GLU A 226 5.86 22.67 7.90
CA GLU A 226 4.71 23.23 8.61
C GLU A 226 3.38 22.92 7.91
N GLU A 227 3.39 22.98 6.58
CA GLU A 227 2.22 22.66 5.77
C GLU A 227 1.83 21.17 5.88
N THR A 228 2.80 20.24 5.84
CA THR A 228 2.48 18.81 6.04
C THR A 228 1.89 18.54 7.42
N ARG A 229 2.41 19.18 8.47
CA ARG A 229 1.88 19.05 9.84
C ARG A 229 0.48 19.64 9.96
N SER A 230 0.25 20.80 9.35
CA SER A 230 -1.06 21.47 9.36
C SER A 230 -2.11 20.68 8.58
N PHE A 231 -1.72 20.04 7.47
CA PHE A 231 -2.60 19.15 6.72
C PHE A 231 -2.97 17.91 7.53
N GLU A 232 -2.00 17.26 8.18
CA GLU A 232 -2.30 16.12 9.06
C GLU A 232 -3.29 16.50 10.16
N LEU A 233 -3.06 17.63 10.84
CA LEU A 233 -3.92 18.09 11.93
C LEU A 233 -5.35 18.35 11.43
N LYS A 234 -5.48 18.86 10.19
CA LYS A 234 -6.78 19.02 9.53
C LYS A 234 -7.48 17.67 9.35
N ILE A 235 -6.77 16.64 8.89
CA ILE A 235 -7.35 15.28 8.75
C ILE A 235 -7.74 14.72 10.12
N TYR A 236 -6.85 14.82 11.10
CA TYR A 236 -7.11 14.39 12.47
C TYR A 236 -8.38 15.02 13.05
N ARG A 237 -8.53 16.35 12.91
CA ARG A 237 -9.73 17.07 13.35
C ARG A 237 -10.98 16.61 12.60
N LEU A 238 -10.88 16.33 11.30
CA LEU A 238 -12.04 15.87 10.52
C LEU A 238 -12.52 14.48 10.91
N VAL A 239 -11.61 13.58 11.32
CA VAL A 239 -11.97 12.22 11.73
C VAL A 239 -12.41 12.12 13.19
N THR A 240 -11.92 13.01 14.05
CA THR A 240 -12.22 13.02 15.49
C THR A 240 -13.32 14.00 15.90
N LYS A 241 -13.78 14.87 14.99
CA LYS A 241 -14.82 15.86 15.28
C LYS A 241 -16.10 15.24 15.84
N LYS A 242 -16.72 15.98 16.75
CA LYS A 242 -18.07 15.66 17.24
C LYS A 242 -19.11 15.93 16.13
N PRO A 243 -20.26 15.24 16.11
CA PRO A 243 -21.28 15.42 15.07
C PRO A 243 -21.70 16.88 14.81
N GLU A 244 -21.74 17.71 15.85
CA GLU A 244 -22.14 19.11 15.78
C GLU A 244 -20.99 20.08 15.44
N GLU A 245 -19.74 19.61 15.50
CA GLU A 245 -18.57 20.46 15.26
C GLU A 245 -18.37 20.69 13.76
N LYS A 246 -18.40 21.96 13.36
CA LYS A 246 -18.09 22.38 12.00
C LYS A 246 -16.57 22.53 11.87
N VAL A 247 -15.97 21.56 11.17
CA VAL A 247 -14.58 21.63 10.72
C VAL A 247 -14.60 21.84 9.21
N ASP A 248 -13.92 22.89 8.74
CA ASP A 248 -13.74 23.15 7.31
C ASP A 248 -13.03 21.97 6.65
N PRO A 249 -13.66 21.29 5.68
CA PRO A 249 -13.09 20.14 5.00
C PRO A 249 -11.97 20.47 4.00
N ALA A 250 -11.82 21.74 3.63
CA ALA A 250 -10.79 22.18 2.71
C ALA A 250 -9.46 22.45 3.42
N TYR A 251 -8.38 22.18 2.70
CA TYR A 251 -7.02 22.57 3.02
C TYR A 251 -6.37 23.20 1.79
N LEU A 252 -6.18 24.51 1.84
CA LEU A 252 -5.59 25.30 0.76
C LEU A 252 -4.20 25.78 1.21
N GLY A 253 -3.22 24.87 1.10
CA GLY A 253 -1.81 25.18 1.29
C GLY A 253 -1.14 25.64 0.00
N LYS A 254 0.16 25.91 0.09
CA LYS A 254 0.99 26.26 -1.07
C LYS A 254 1.29 25.02 -1.91
N TYR A 255 1.55 23.89 -1.27
CA TYR A 255 1.96 22.63 -1.91
C TYR A 255 0.82 21.58 -1.95
N ILE A 256 -0.02 21.55 -0.93
CA ILE A 256 -1.14 20.64 -0.71
C ILE A 256 -2.45 21.44 -0.85
N LYS A 257 -3.26 21.07 -1.83
CA LYS A 257 -4.54 21.74 -2.14
C LYS A 257 -5.65 20.71 -2.26
N ALA A 258 -6.11 20.24 -1.11
CA ALA A 258 -6.99 19.10 -0.99
C ALA A 258 -8.24 19.40 -0.16
N ALA A 259 -9.37 18.79 -0.51
CA ALA A 259 -10.58 18.82 0.30
C ALA A 259 -11.11 17.41 0.57
N ILE A 260 -11.56 17.17 1.80
CA ILE A 260 -12.23 15.93 2.17
C ILE A 260 -13.73 16.17 2.14
N VAL A 261 -14.47 15.44 1.31
CA VAL A 261 -15.92 15.59 1.14
C VAL A 261 -16.63 14.45 1.86
N PRO A 262 -16.94 14.58 3.17
CA PRO A 262 -17.65 13.54 3.90
C PRO A 262 -19.12 13.48 3.51
N ILE A 263 -19.58 12.28 3.18
CA ILE A 263 -20.99 11.97 2.89
C ILE A 263 -21.52 11.19 4.11
N ALA A 264 -22.37 11.82 4.92
CA ALA A 264 -22.71 11.29 6.25
C ALA A 264 -24.19 11.42 6.67
N LYS A 265 -25.05 12.13 5.93
CA LYS A 265 -26.45 12.38 6.30
C LYS A 265 -27.40 11.92 5.19
N ALA A 266 -27.61 10.60 5.10
CA ALA A 266 -28.54 10.00 4.16
C ALA A 266 -29.92 10.67 4.19
N GLU A 267 -30.47 10.99 5.38
CA GLU A 267 -31.79 11.63 5.47
C GLU A 267 -31.81 13.05 4.88
N THR A 268 -30.71 13.80 5.01
CA THR A 268 -30.59 15.15 4.41
C THR A 268 -30.34 15.06 2.89
N LEU A 269 -29.68 14.00 2.42
CA LEU A 269 -29.43 13.74 1.00
C LEU A 269 -30.69 13.27 0.26
N GLU A 270 -31.58 12.53 0.92
CA GLU A 270 -32.89 12.18 0.38
C GLU A 270 -33.78 13.42 0.19
N ILE A 271 -33.63 14.45 1.03
CA ILE A 271 -34.44 15.67 1.00
C ILE A 271 -33.84 16.77 0.09
N SER A 272 -32.52 16.96 0.11
CA SER A 272 -31.83 18.08 -0.56
C SER A 272 -30.86 17.67 -1.68
N GLY A 273 -30.71 16.37 -1.92
CA GLY A 273 -29.85 15.83 -2.97
C GLY A 273 -28.34 16.02 -2.73
N LEU A 274 -27.56 15.84 -3.79
CA LEU A 274 -26.10 15.99 -3.78
C LEU A 274 -25.63 17.45 -4.00
N ASP A 275 -26.55 18.38 -4.22
CA ASP A 275 -26.23 19.74 -4.66
C ASP A 275 -25.37 20.52 -3.67
N ALA A 276 -25.58 20.34 -2.36
CA ALA A 276 -24.72 20.97 -1.36
C ALA A 276 -23.26 20.51 -1.47
N HIS A 277 -23.03 19.22 -1.76
CA HIS A 277 -21.69 18.69 -1.98
C HIS A 277 -21.10 19.18 -3.29
N MET A 278 -21.89 19.23 -4.36
CA MET A 278 -21.44 19.76 -5.65
C MET A 278 -21.07 21.23 -5.53
N LYS A 279 -21.93 22.05 -4.91
CA LYS A 279 -21.66 23.46 -4.62
C LYS A 279 -20.35 23.63 -3.85
N PHE A 280 -20.13 22.84 -2.79
CA PHE A 280 -18.86 22.86 -2.05
C PHE A 280 -17.65 22.53 -2.94
N ILE A 281 -17.75 21.49 -3.79
CA ILE A 281 -16.67 21.11 -4.73
C ILE A 281 -16.39 22.25 -5.72
N GLY A 282 -17.44 22.83 -6.31
CA GLY A 282 -17.32 23.97 -7.24
C GLY A 282 -16.66 25.19 -6.59
N GLU A 283 -17.14 25.62 -5.43
CA GLU A 283 -16.56 26.75 -4.68
C GLU A 283 -15.11 26.47 -4.26
N SER A 284 -14.78 25.22 -3.93
CA SER A 284 -13.42 24.82 -3.57
C SER A 284 -12.49 24.83 -4.78
N LEU A 285 -12.97 24.40 -5.95
CA LEU A 285 -12.26 24.49 -7.23
C LEU A 285 -11.92 25.94 -7.57
N GLU A 286 -12.88 26.84 -7.44
CA GLU A 286 -12.69 28.28 -7.67
C GLU A 286 -11.63 28.88 -6.74
N LYS A 287 -11.51 28.36 -5.50
CA LYS A 287 -10.47 28.74 -4.54
C LYS A 287 -9.11 28.08 -4.80
N GLY A 288 -9.01 27.20 -5.78
CA GLY A 288 -7.77 26.55 -6.19
C GLY A 288 -7.50 25.18 -5.55
N ILE A 289 -8.48 24.57 -4.86
CA ILE A 289 -8.39 23.15 -4.47
C ILE A 289 -8.39 22.30 -5.73
N ASN A 290 -7.48 21.32 -5.80
CA ASN A 290 -7.32 20.49 -7.00
C ASN A 290 -7.44 19.00 -6.74
N THR A 291 -7.49 18.55 -5.49
CA THR A 291 -7.72 17.15 -5.14
C THR A 291 -8.91 17.03 -4.18
N PHE A 292 -9.84 16.13 -4.49
CA PHE A 292 -11.05 15.90 -3.69
C PHE A 292 -11.12 14.45 -3.25
N TYR A 293 -11.22 14.24 -1.94
CA TYR A 293 -11.38 12.95 -1.29
C TYR A 293 -12.84 12.79 -0.87
N ILE A 294 -13.64 12.11 -1.68
CA ILE A 294 -15.02 11.79 -1.32
C ILE A 294 -15.00 10.57 -0.40
N VAL A 295 -15.45 10.75 0.84
CA VAL A 295 -15.38 9.72 1.86
C VAL A 295 -16.74 9.46 2.49
N ALA A 296 -17.01 8.19 2.79
CA ALA A 296 -18.24 7.79 3.47
C ALA A 296 -18.04 6.57 4.35
N ALA A 297 -18.91 6.42 5.33
CA ALA A 297 -18.96 5.26 6.21
C ALA A 297 -20.42 4.80 6.39
N GLY A 298 -20.64 3.48 6.29
CA GLY A 298 -21.96 2.84 6.31
C GLY A 298 -22.57 2.64 4.92
N GLU A 299 -23.34 1.57 4.74
CA GLU A 299 -23.89 1.13 3.44
C GLU A 299 -24.56 2.25 2.64
N ILE A 300 -25.53 2.94 3.26
CA ILE A 300 -26.32 3.98 2.60
C ILE A 300 -25.43 5.16 2.17
N ASN A 301 -24.54 5.61 3.06
CA ASN A 301 -23.64 6.73 2.77
C ASN A 301 -22.63 6.38 1.67
N THR A 302 -22.13 5.13 1.63
CA THR A 302 -21.22 4.68 0.56
C THR A 302 -21.90 4.69 -0.82
N PHE A 303 -23.19 4.35 -0.88
CA PHE A 303 -23.97 4.46 -2.11
C PHE A 303 -24.06 5.93 -2.59
N PHE A 304 -24.42 6.85 -1.71
CA PHE A 304 -24.48 8.28 -2.06
C PHE A 304 -23.12 8.87 -2.45
N ALA A 305 -22.04 8.42 -1.80
CA ALA A 305 -20.69 8.87 -2.13
C ALA A 305 -20.24 8.47 -3.53
N LYS A 306 -20.63 7.26 -3.98
CA LYS A 306 -20.41 6.84 -5.38
C LYS A 306 -21.16 7.71 -6.38
N GLN A 307 -22.38 8.11 -6.05
CA GLN A 307 -23.15 9.03 -6.89
C GLN A 307 -22.51 10.42 -6.90
N ALA A 308 -22.10 10.94 -5.74
CA ALA A 308 -21.38 12.19 -5.62
C ALA A 308 -20.08 12.20 -6.44
N LEU A 309 -19.35 11.09 -6.44
CA LEU A 309 -18.13 10.92 -7.23
C LEU A 309 -18.40 11.05 -8.73
N LYS A 310 -19.39 10.30 -9.23
CA LYS A 310 -19.78 10.31 -10.66
C LYS A 310 -20.32 11.68 -11.08
N GLU A 311 -21.10 12.32 -10.22
CA GLU A 311 -21.66 13.64 -10.50
C GLU A 311 -20.56 14.70 -10.56
N ALA A 312 -19.63 14.71 -9.59
CA ALA A 312 -18.52 15.65 -9.58
C ALA A 312 -17.56 15.45 -10.77
N GLU A 313 -17.29 14.20 -11.15
CA GLU A 313 -16.53 13.86 -12.37
C GLU A 313 -17.16 14.47 -13.61
N LYS A 314 -18.48 14.32 -13.80
CA LYS A 314 -19.20 14.86 -14.96
C LYS A 314 -19.33 16.38 -14.92
N ARG A 315 -19.82 16.92 -13.81
CA ARG A 315 -20.20 18.33 -13.64
C ARG A 315 -18.99 19.26 -13.69
N TYR A 316 -17.88 18.84 -13.10
CA TYR A 316 -16.67 19.65 -12.99
C TYR A 316 -15.52 19.14 -13.87
N ARG A 317 -15.75 18.10 -14.69
CA ARG A 317 -14.73 17.46 -15.55
C ARG A 317 -13.50 17.01 -14.76
N LEU A 318 -13.70 16.59 -13.52
CA LEU A 318 -12.62 16.09 -12.67
C LEU A 318 -12.26 14.67 -13.09
N ARG A 319 -10.98 14.34 -13.06
CA ARG A 319 -10.52 12.98 -13.33
C ARG A 319 -10.63 12.14 -12.07
N LYS A 320 -11.29 10.98 -12.16
CA LYS A 320 -11.21 9.95 -11.12
C LYS A 320 -9.87 9.21 -11.21
N ILE A 321 -9.10 9.24 -10.13
CA ILE A 321 -7.82 8.52 -10.03
C ILE A 321 -7.89 7.33 -9.09
N TYR A 322 -8.89 7.26 -8.22
CA TYR A 322 -9.06 6.17 -7.28
C TYR A 322 -10.51 5.99 -6.86
N GLU A 323 -10.92 4.74 -6.63
CA GLU A 323 -12.21 4.38 -6.05
C GLU A 323 -12.09 3.02 -5.37
N GLU A 324 -12.47 2.93 -4.10
CA GLU A 324 -12.48 1.66 -3.37
C GLU A 324 -13.57 1.64 -2.29
N GLU A 325 -14.16 0.47 -2.10
CA GLU A 325 -14.93 0.12 -0.91
C GLU A 325 -14.20 -0.95 -0.10
N TYR A 326 -14.11 -0.75 1.21
CA TYR A 326 -13.44 -1.68 2.12
C TYR A 326 -14.09 -1.64 3.50
N HIS A 327 -13.64 -2.49 4.41
CA HIS A 327 -14.09 -2.46 5.80
C HIS A 327 -13.04 -1.76 6.66
N GLY A 328 -13.46 -0.77 7.44
CA GLY A 328 -12.61 -0.09 8.41
C GLY A 328 -13.36 0.23 9.69
N VAL A 329 -12.73 0.97 10.59
CA VAL A 329 -13.34 1.38 11.87
C VAL A 329 -13.70 2.85 11.78
N HIS A 330 -14.99 3.15 11.92
CA HIS A 330 -15.50 4.52 12.00
C HIS A 330 -16.31 4.66 13.29
N ARG A 331 -15.96 5.65 14.14
CA ARG A 331 -16.61 5.89 15.44
C ARG A 331 -16.73 4.63 16.32
N GLY A 332 -15.65 3.85 16.37
CA GLY A 332 -15.56 2.62 17.18
C GLY A 332 -16.31 1.40 16.62
N ARG A 333 -16.96 1.51 15.45
CA ARG A 333 -17.67 0.40 14.82
C ARG A 333 -17.00 0.00 13.51
N LYS A 334 -16.87 -1.32 13.29
CA LYS A 334 -16.45 -1.85 12.00
C LYS A 334 -17.59 -1.70 11.01
N MET A 335 -17.36 -1.01 9.90
CA MET A 335 -18.35 -0.79 8.86
C MET A 335 -17.71 -0.64 7.49
N LYS A 336 -18.53 -0.67 6.46
CA LYS A 336 -18.12 -0.36 5.10
C LYS A 336 -17.69 1.10 5.00
N ILE A 337 -16.54 1.34 4.42
CA ILE A 337 -15.96 2.66 4.14
C ILE A 337 -15.78 2.77 2.64
N PHE A 338 -16.03 3.96 2.12
CA PHE A 338 -15.78 4.32 0.73
C PHE A 338 -14.78 5.48 0.69
N VAL A 339 -13.84 5.39 -0.26
CA VAL A 339 -12.96 6.50 -0.64
C VAL A 339 -12.93 6.58 -2.16
N GLY A 340 -13.29 7.74 -2.69
CA GLY A 340 -13.06 8.11 -4.09
C GLY A 340 -12.18 9.34 -4.17
N ILE A 341 -11.24 9.37 -5.12
CA ILE A 341 -10.32 10.49 -5.30
C ILE A 341 -10.53 11.08 -6.69
N LEU A 342 -10.82 12.37 -6.73
CA LEU A 342 -10.93 13.19 -7.93
C LEU A 342 -9.80 14.21 -7.97
N THR A 343 -9.32 14.52 -9.17
CA THR A 343 -8.30 15.54 -9.38
C THR A 343 -8.62 16.44 -10.56
N ALA A 344 -8.24 17.72 -10.43
CA ALA A 344 -8.29 18.72 -11.50
C ALA A 344 -7.02 18.74 -12.38
N TYR A 345 -5.99 17.97 -12.03
CA TYR A 345 -4.77 17.89 -12.85
C TYR A 345 -5.03 17.14 -14.18
N GLY A 346 -4.74 17.82 -15.30
CA GLY A 346 -4.60 17.19 -16.62
C GLY A 346 -3.36 16.29 -16.69
N GLU A 347 -3.35 15.32 -17.60
CA GLU A 347 -2.35 14.26 -17.76
C GLU A 347 -0.90 14.69 -17.45
N SER A 348 -0.41 14.35 -16.27
CA SER A 348 1.02 14.16 -16.01
C SER A 348 1.14 13.02 -15.01
N VAL A 349 1.31 11.81 -15.56
CA VAL A 349 1.84 10.67 -14.83
C VAL A 349 3.22 11.09 -14.31
N PRO A 350 3.58 10.88 -13.04
CA PRO A 350 4.96 11.09 -12.60
C PRO A 350 5.85 10.21 -13.46
N GLN A 351 6.77 10.81 -14.22
CA GLN A 351 7.87 10.07 -14.80
C GLN A 351 8.57 9.36 -13.64
N THR A 352 8.51 8.03 -13.65
CA THR A 352 9.41 7.19 -12.86
C THR A 352 10.81 7.62 -13.24
N VAL A 353 11.45 8.40 -12.38
CA VAL A 353 12.85 8.74 -12.52
C VAL A 353 13.60 7.42 -12.34
N ASP A 354 14.11 6.89 -13.44
CA ASP A 354 15.14 5.87 -13.44
C ASP A 354 16.31 6.38 -12.59
N ALA A 355 16.33 5.98 -11.32
CA ALA A 355 17.46 6.24 -10.45
C ALA A 355 18.59 5.28 -10.83
N GLN A 356 19.37 5.67 -11.84
CA GLN A 356 20.77 5.26 -11.93
C GLN A 356 21.58 6.14 -10.98
N VAL A 357 21.86 5.66 -9.76
CA VAL A 357 23.14 5.79 -9.03
C VAL A 357 23.24 4.64 -8.03
#